data_AF-A0A6A5T570-F1
#
_entry.id   AF-A0A6A5T570-F1
#
_cell.length_a   1.000
_cell.length_b   1.000
_cell.length_c   1.000
_cell.angle_alpha   90.00
_cell.angle_beta   90.00
_cell.angle_gamma   90.00
#
_symmetry.space_group_name_H-M   'P 1'
#
loop_
_entity.id
_entity.type
_entity.pdbx_description
1 polymer ?
#
loop_
_entity_poly.entity_id
_entity_poly.type
_entity_poly.pdbx_seq_one_letter_code
_entity_poly.pdbx_strand_id
1 'polypeptide(L)'
;MTTSPDQLPFDILFCIASNLNLEDIVHLSQTCRQLKALLDERTLCRRTVEVGYSHTEEAQLAQVEKISYKQAFQAIYDRRHALSTAYPFSTRILGQGNTFLYRQGTICVLDGDMVRVSDVHSHSDPIQLDLKTILRPILGSAFAAFGDLRVSFLNYSHGILAIHVTKDSGSDDSHIFAIDTTADPSNGRRVISAVQLASCSKLFVRNNSRYLYYGTHTGTGGDGHHKWEISGISLNKDFPLPERESSLLIENFHGTDIGSTVAFEIHNHYFYAVSNQGTFEVEEIDYTSFYHLVRFPLDQPLPDAIEKDENIYRRQHRQGPIHDSWTDLVLQLDESTNETVILESRREWAQASSRQSRTFYVTKLDFKDHVSSSASSPMADIDGPFLPEDEPYNGLLDSSNKPNWKPTPDLYSWSQHAEFAKEEKSPRSFILARTKFRAYNYSCTSFLDLVEDDRCCDDPSKPPCLRLRVGSRREVDPYESSTRRKGKERINEWEPDFVDKESVRYYHSPIRMWPPPASQCPCSKRLHDIINPPLPSGSSHARSVTGVLDERCLVYMIKSGRSYGSSDDNTLGTIVVVDFTRPLTASASLASASTSTSMARCDSKMGNGFSPSSWEWTPGLEKRCQAGTCR
;
A
#
# COMPACT_ATOMS: atom_id res chain seq x y z
N MET A 1 -26.77 -44.37 2.14
CA MET A 1 -27.08 -43.22 3.01
C MET A 1 -26.02 -42.17 2.74
N THR A 2 -26.40 -41.01 2.22
CA THR A 2 -25.48 -39.88 2.02
C THR A 2 -25.49 -39.05 3.29
N THR A 3 -24.45 -39.20 4.12
CA THR A 3 -24.21 -38.33 5.27
C THR A 3 -23.88 -36.93 4.75
N SER A 4 -24.64 -35.94 5.19
CA SER A 4 -24.39 -34.55 4.84
C SER A 4 -23.40 -33.91 5.83
N PRO A 5 -22.63 -32.88 5.42
CA PRO A 5 -21.62 -32.26 6.29
C PRO A 5 -22.16 -31.74 7.62
N ASP A 6 -23.39 -31.23 7.64
CA ASP A 6 -24.11 -30.80 8.84
C ASP A 6 -24.45 -31.95 9.80
N GLN A 7 -24.33 -33.21 9.40
CA GLN A 7 -24.55 -34.36 10.28
C GLN A 7 -23.26 -34.90 10.92
N LEU A 8 -22.10 -34.30 10.61
CA LEU A 8 -20.83 -34.70 11.16
C LEU A 8 -20.71 -34.27 12.64
N PRO A 9 -20.04 -35.08 13.49
CA PRO A 9 -19.65 -34.66 14.84
C PRO A 9 -18.87 -33.34 14.81
N PHE A 10 -19.07 -32.53 15.85
CA PHE A 10 -18.44 -31.21 15.97
C PHE A 10 -16.91 -31.28 15.81
N ASP A 11 -16.24 -32.27 16.42
CA ASP A 11 -14.78 -32.40 16.33
C ASP A 11 -14.28 -32.61 14.90
N ILE A 12 -15.04 -33.36 14.08
CA ILE A 12 -14.71 -33.57 12.67
C ILE A 12 -14.93 -32.26 11.89
N LEU A 13 -16.04 -31.56 12.13
CA LEU A 13 -16.31 -30.26 11.52
C LEU A 13 -15.26 -29.21 11.89
N PHE A 14 -14.82 -29.19 13.13
CA PHE A 14 -13.76 -28.30 13.61
C PHE A 14 -12.44 -28.60 12.92
N CYS A 15 -12.06 -29.88 12.79
CA CYS A 15 -10.86 -30.29 12.07
C CYS A 15 -10.90 -29.89 10.60
N ILE A 16 -12.05 -30.06 9.93
CA ILE A 16 -12.24 -29.62 8.54
C ILE A 16 -12.11 -28.10 8.45
N ALA A 17 -12.88 -27.36 9.25
CA ALA A 17 -12.90 -25.90 9.24
C ALA A 17 -11.55 -25.28 9.60
N SER A 18 -10.76 -25.93 10.46
CA SER A 18 -9.41 -25.49 10.84
C SER A 18 -8.40 -25.51 9.69
N ASN A 19 -8.70 -26.21 8.59
CA ASN A 19 -7.86 -26.26 7.39
C ASN A 19 -8.41 -25.39 6.26
N LEU A 20 -9.50 -24.66 6.49
CA LEU A 20 -10.06 -23.72 5.53
C LEU A 20 -9.45 -22.33 5.74
N ASN A 21 -9.36 -21.56 4.65
CA ASN A 21 -9.02 -20.15 4.75
C ASN A 21 -10.19 -19.36 5.39
N LEU A 22 -9.91 -18.12 5.77
CA LEU A 22 -10.87 -17.26 6.45
C LEU A 22 -12.14 -16.98 5.62
N GLU A 23 -12.03 -16.87 4.29
CA GLU A 23 -13.21 -16.64 3.45
C GLU A 23 -14.12 -17.87 3.38
N ASP A 24 -13.52 -19.06 3.24
CA ASP A 24 -14.23 -20.33 3.13
C ASP A 24 -14.97 -20.66 4.42
N ILE A 25 -14.38 -20.36 5.58
CA ILE A 25 -15.06 -20.50 6.88
C ILE A 25 -16.32 -19.60 6.91
N VAL A 26 -16.22 -18.34 6.45
CA VAL A 26 -17.37 -17.43 6.41
C VAL A 26 -18.42 -17.92 5.42
N HIS A 27 -18.05 -18.31 4.20
CA HIS A 27 -19.01 -18.82 3.23
C HIS A 27 -19.68 -20.11 3.71
N LEU A 28 -18.92 -21.03 4.32
CA LEU A 28 -19.46 -22.25 4.93
C LEU A 28 -20.50 -21.93 6.00
N SER A 29 -20.23 -20.94 6.85
CA SER A 29 -21.15 -20.50 7.91
C SER A 29 -22.48 -19.95 7.39
N GLN A 30 -22.52 -19.47 6.15
CA GLN A 30 -23.72 -18.90 5.52
C GLN A 30 -24.64 -19.97 4.91
N THR A 31 -24.19 -21.23 4.83
CA THR A 31 -24.94 -22.33 4.19
C THR A 31 -26.08 -22.86 5.05
N CYS A 32 -25.87 -23.05 6.37
CA CYS A 32 -26.90 -23.55 7.28
C CYS A 32 -26.69 -23.06 8.73
N ARG A 33 -27.73 -23.20 9.57
CA ARG A 33 -27.68 -22.73 10.97
C ARG A 33 -26.64 -23.44 11.82
N GLN A 34 -26.39 -24.73 11.57
CA GLN A 34 -25.42 -25.50 12.34
C GLN A 34 -23.99 -25.09 12.01
N LEU A 35 -23.68 -24.91 10.73
CA LEU A 35 -22.38 -24.43 10.29
C LEU A 35 -22.16 -22.97 10.66
N LYS A 36 -23.23 -22.17 10.79
CA LYS A 36 -23.14 -20.83 11.35
C LYS A 36 -22.56 -20.82 12.78
N ALA A 37 -22.84 -21.84 13.58
CA ALA A 37 -22.31 -21.94 14.94
C ALA A 37 -20.78 -22.08 14.98
N LEU A 38 -20.12 -22.46 13.88
CA LEU A 38 -18.66 -22.48 13.79
C LEU A 38 -18.06 -21.07 13.96
N LEU A 39 -18.74 -20.02 13.50
CA LEU A 39 -18.30 -18.63 13.71
C LEU A 39 -18.50 -18.13 15.14
N ASP A 40 -19.33 -18.81 15.92
CA ASP A 40 -19.53 -18.50 17.33
C ASP A 40 -18.51 -19.24 18.21
N GLU A 41 -17.73 -20.15 17.62
CA GLU A 41 -16.74 -20.95 18.32
C GLU A 41 -15.41 -20.21 18.43
N ARG A 42 -14.96 -20.03 19.68
CA ARG A 42 -13.79 -19.20 20.01
C ARG A 42 -12.48 -19.82 19.57
N THR A 43 -12.33 -21.14 19.67
CA THR A 43 -11.07 -21.84 19.36
C THR A 43 -10.77 -21.84 17.86
N LEU A 44 -11.78 -21.93 17.00
CA LEU A 44 -11.65 -21.87 15.55
C LEU A 44 -11.26 -20.45 15.13
N CYS A 45 -12.00 -19.44 15.59
CA CYS A 45 -11.68 -18.04 15.32
C CYS A 45 -10.25 -17.70 15.79
N ARG A 46 -9.87 -18.15 16.99
CA ARG A 46 -8.52 -17.96 17.52
C ARG A 46 -7.48 -18.61 16.64
N ARG A 47 -7.65 -19.90 16.32
CA ARG A 47 -6.71 -20.65 15.48
C ARG A 47 -6.53 -20.00 14.12
N THR A 48 -7.62 -19.63 13.44
CA THR A 48 -7.53 -18.98 12.12
C THR A 48 -6.79 -17.65 12.20
N VAL A 49 -7.08 -16.82 13.20
CA VAL A 49 -6.42 -15.52 13.38
C VAL A 49 -4.94 -15.68 13.75
N GLU A 50 -4.60 -16.58 14.66
CA GLU A 50 -3.21 -16.80 15.11
C GLU A 50 -2.33 -17.49 14.06
N VAL A 51 -2.89 -18.35 13.21
CA VAL A 51 -2.11 -19.08 12.19
C VAL A 51 -1.99 -18.28 10.90
N GLY A 52 -3.06 -17.63 10.44
CA GLY A 52 -3.09 -17.01 9.11
C GLY A 52 -2.93 -15.48 9.12
N TYR A 53 -3.16 -14.82 10.25
CA TYR A 53 -3.32 -13.35 10.30
C TYR A 53 -2.72 -12.73 11.57
N SER A 54 -1.76 -13.40 12.21
CA SER A 54 -1.19 -13.02 13.51
C SER A 54 -0.60 -11.62 13.55
N HIS A 55 -0.17 -11.10 12.40
CA HIS A 55 0.48 -9.80 12.28
C HIS A 55 -0.46 -8.68 11.85
N THR A 56 -1.74 -8.98 11.62
CA THR A 56 -2.78 -7.95 11.44
C THR A 56 -2.99 -7.16 12.72
N GLU A 57 -3.38 -5.90 12.58
CA GLU A 57 -3.70 -5.06 13.74
C GLU A 57 -4.88 -5.64 14.54
N GLU A 58 -5.88 -6.23 13.86
CA GLU A 58 -7.00 -6.91 14.51
C GLU A 58 -6.54 -8.09 15.38
N ALA A 59 -5.57 -8.89 14.90
CA ALA A 59 -4.99 -9.99 15.67
C ALA A 59 -4.21 -9.49 16.88
N GLN A 60 -3.41 -8.42 16.72
CA GLN A 60 -2.67 -7.81 17.82
C GLN A 60 -3.63 -7.29 18.91
N LEU A 61 -4.72 -6.62 18.51
CA LEU A 61 -5.78 -6.16 19.43
C LEU A 61 -6.45 -7.33 20.17
N ALA A 62 -6.64 -8.48 19.51
CA ALA A 62 -7.19 -9.68 20.15
C ALA A 62 -6.20 -10.34 21.12
N GLN A 63 -4.91 -10.36 20.79
CA GLN A 63 -3.85 -10.90 21.66
C GLN A 63 -3.72 -10.10 22.97
N VAL A 64 -3.88 -8.77 22.91
CA VAL A 64 -3.89 -7.91 24.10
C VAL A 64 -5.28 -7.76 24.73
N GLU A 65 -6.22 -8.64 24.37
CA GLU A 65 -7.58 -8.72 24.92
C GLU A 65 -8.44 -7.45 24.80
N LYS A 66 -8.09 -6.53 23.88
CA LYS A 66 -8.91 -5.33 23.59
C LYS A 66 -10.17 -5.68 22.80
N ILE A 67 -10.10 -6.72 21.98
CA ILE A 67 -11.24 -7.31 21.26
C ILE A 67 -11.20 -8.84 21.38
N SER A 68 -12.31 -9.50 21.12
CA SER A 68 -12.35 -10.96 21.01
C SER A 68 -11.77 -11.46 19.68
N TYR A 69 -11.23 -12.68 19.65
CA TYR A 69 -10.80 -13.31 18.39
C TYR A 69 -11.92 -13.43 17.35
N LYS A 70 -13.18 -13.54 17.78
CA LYS A 70 -14.34 -13.50 16.88
C LYS A 70 -14.48 -12.13 16.21
N GLN A 71 -14.34 -11.05 16.97
CA GLN A 71 -14.38 -9.69 16.42
C GLN A 71 -13.20 -9.45 15.48
N ALA A 72 -12.00 -9.92 15.83
CA ALA A 72 -10.84 -9.84 14.95
C ALA A 72 -11.06 -10.60 13.65
N PHE A 73 -11.51 -11.86 13.74
CA PHE A 73 -11.85 -12.68 12.58
C PHE A 73 -12.86 -11.98 11.65
N GLN A 74 -13.94 -11.43 12.21
CA GLN A 74 -14.96 -10.71 11.45
C GLN A 74 -14.42 -9.43 10.82
N ALA A 75 -13.63 -8.64 11.55
CA ALA A 75 -13.05 -7.40 11.05
C ALA A 75 -12.05 -7.63 9.91
N ILE A 76 -11.21 -8.66 10.01
CA ILE A 76 -10.29 -9.08 8.95
C ILE A 76 -11.08 -9.48 7.71
N TYR A 77 -12.10 -10.33 7.85
CA TYR A 77 -12.97 -10.72 6.74
C TYR A 77 -13.64 -9.51 6.10
N ASP A 78 -14.34 -8.71 6.91
CA ASP A 78 -15.12 -7.58 6.43
C ASP A 78 -14.25 -6.60 5.64
N ARG A 79 -13.05 -6.24 6.14
CA ARG A 79 -12.20 -5.28 5.41
C ARG A 79 -11.65 -5.82 4.11
N ARG A 80 -11.20 -7.08 4.11
CA ARG A 80 -10.62 -7.72 2.91
C ARG A 80 -11.69 -7.93 1.86
N HIS A 81 -12.88 -8.35 2.30
CA HIS A 81 -14.04 -8.50 1.42
C HIS A 81 -14.50 -7.16 0.87
N ALA A 82 -14.64 -6.13 1.71
CA ALA A 82 -15.04 -4.79 1.31
C ALA A 82 -14.08 -4.17 0.29
N LEU A 83 -12.76 -4.27 0.51
CA LEU A 83 -11.76 -3.78 -0.43
C LEU A 83 -11.83 -4.57 -1.74
N SER A 84 -11.71 -5.90 -1.70
CA SER A 84 -11.67 -6.76 -2.89
C SER A 84 -12.93 -6.75 -3.76
N THR A 85 -14.07 -6.27 -3.22
CA THR A 85 -15.35 -6.17 -3.93
C THR A 85 -15.78 -4.74 -4.22
N ALA A 86 -14.94 -3.74 -3.92
CA ALA A 86 -15.25 -2.31 -4.03
C ALA A 86 -16.52 -1.90 -3.26
N TYR A 87 -16.67 -2.38 -2.03
CA TYR A 87 -17.85 -2.16 -1.21
C TYR A 87 -17.47 -1.62 0.18
N PRO A 88 -17.04 -0.35 0.28
CA PRO A 88 -16.62 0.26 1.54
C PRO A 88 -17.80 0.42 2.52
N PHE A 89 -17.47 0.49 3.81
CA PHE A 89 -18.45 0.68 4.89
C PHE A 89 -18.70 2.15 5.20
N SER A 90 -17.77 3.06 4.91
CA SER A 90 -18.05 4.48 5.05
C SER A 90 -17.24 5.32 4.06
N THR A 91 -17.71 6.54 3.80
CA THR A 91 -16.91 7.56 3.14
C THR A 91 -17.29 8.94 3.66
N ARG A 92 -16.32 9.84 3.77
CA ARG A 92 -16.55 11.19 4.27
C ARG A 92 -15.51 12.18 3.78
N ILE A 93 -15.91 13.44 3.70
CA ILE A 93 -15.01 14.58 3.58
C ILE A 93 -14.44 14.85 4.98
N LEU A 94 -13.13 14.69 5.13
CA LEU A 94 -12.45 14.88 6.41
C LEU A 94 -12.19 16.37 6.69
N GLY A 95 -11.90 17.15 5.65
CA GLY A 95 -11.57 18.56 5.78
C GLY A 95 -10.77 19.09 4.60
N GLN A 96 -10.15 20.24 4.76
CA GLN A 96 -9.30 20.89 3.77
C GLN A 96 -7.89 21.08 4.30
N GLY A 97 -6.93 21.26 3.39
CA GLY A 97 -5.54 21.58 3.73
C GLY A 97 -4.65 21.71 2.50
N ASN A 98 -3.45 22.24 2.69
CA ASN A 98 -2.41 22.38 1.67
C ASN A 98 -1.81 21.03 1.29
N THR A 99 -1.57 20.15 2.24
CA THR A 99 -1.09 18.78 1.96
C THR A 99 -1.51 17.85 3.09
N PHE A 100 -1.40 16.55 2.85
CA PHE A 100 -1.64 15.55 3.88
C PHE A 100 -0.61 14.43 3.81
N LEU A 101 -0.46 13.75 4.93
CA LEU A 101 0.27 12.50 5.05
C LEU A 101 -0.60 11.54 5.85
N TYR A 102 -0.74 10.31 5.35
CA TYR A 102 -1.52 9.26 6.00
C TYR A 102 -0.68 8.00 6.17
N ARG A 103 -0.54 7.52 7.40
CA ARG A 103 0.21 6.30 7.73
C ARG A 103 -0.20 5.77 9.11
N GLN A 104 -0.28 4.45 9.27
CA GLN A 104 -0.65 3.79 10.53
C GLN A 104 -1.98 4.30 11.12
N GLY A 105 -3.03 4.44 10.28
CA GLY A 105 -4.35 4.95 10.70
C GLY A 105 -4.37 6.43 11.09
N THR A 106 -3.23 7.11 11.13
CA THR A 106 -3.13 8.53 11.49
C THR A 106 -2.99 9.39 10.25
N ILE A 107 -3.74 10.48 10.19
CA ILE A 107 -3.60 11.52 9.18
C ILE A 107 -3.04 12.81 9.79
N CYS A 108 -2.02 13.36 9.15
CA CYS A 108 -1.48 14.68 9.38
C CYS A 108 -1.92 15.59 8.23
N VAL A 109 -2.54 16.73 8.52
CA VAL A 109 -2.99 17.70 7.51
C VAL A 109 -2.33 19.04 7.78
N LEU A 110 -1.64 19.58 6.78
CA LEU A 110 -1.07 20.92 6.84
C LEU A 110 -2.11 21.93 6.34
N ASP A 111 -2.36 22.98 7.10
CA ASP A 111 -3.16 24.14 6.73
C ASP A 111 -2.40 25.42 7.14
N GLY A 112 -1.77 26.07 6.17
CA GLY A 112 -0.77 27.11 6.41
C GLY A 112 0.38 26.58 7.26
N ASP A 113 0.53 27.12 8.46
CA ASP A 113 1.55 26.71 9.45
C ASP A 113 1.02 25.73 10.51
N MET A 114 -0.26 25.37 10.43
CA MET A 114 -0.90 24.50 11.40
C MET A 114 -0.90 23.06 10.88
N VAL A 115 -0.39 22.13 11.68
CA VAL A 115 -0.53 20.70 11.42
C VAL A 115 -1.60 20.13 12.33
N ARG A 116 -2.64 19.58 11.72
CA ARG A 116 -3.69 18.83 12.41
C ARG A 116 -3.40 17.34 12.31
N VAL A 117 -3.17 16.69 13.45
CA VAL A 117 -2.93 15.25 13.56
C VAL A 117 -4.17 14.58 14.14
N SER A 118 -4.69 13.57 13.48
CA SER A 118 -5.87 12.83 13.94
C SER A 118 -5.81 11.37 13.52
N ASP A 119 -6.31 10.48 14.37
CA ASP A 119 -6.62 9.11 14.00
C ASP A 119 -7.88 9.09 13.13
N VAL A 120 -7.84 8.41 11.98
CA VAL A 120 -8.94 8.30 11.03
C VAL A 120 -10.05 7.38 11.53
N HIS A 121 -9.74 6.45 12.43
CA HIS A 121 -10.70 5.49 12.96
C HIS A 121 -11.24 5.91 14.33
N SER A 122 -10.54 6.79 15.06
CA SER A 122 -11.00 7.32 16.33
C SER A 122 -11.84 8.60 16.19
N HIS A 123 -12.71 8.83 17.17
CA HIS A 123 -13.40 10.10 17.38
C HIS A 123 -12.64 11.03 18.35
N SER A 124 -11.37 10.73 18.65
CA SER A 124 -10.51 11.57 19.48
C SER A 124 -10.36 12.96 18.88
N ASP A 125 -10.27 13.97 19.75
CA ASP A 125 -10.00 15.33 19.33
C ASP A 125 -8.65 15.41 18.59
N PRO A 126 -8.58 16.12 17.45
CA PRO A 126 -7.36 16.26 16.72
C PRO A 126 -6.34 17.10 17.49
N ILE A 127 -5.08 16.71 17.42
CA ILE A 127 -3.96 17.48 17.98
C ILE A 127 -3.57 18.55 16.97
N GLN A 128 -3.50 19.81 17.40
CA GLN A 128 -3.09 20.94 16.58
C GLN A 128 -1.67 21.36 16.96
N LEU A 129 -0.80 21.43 15.96
CA LEU A 129 0.60 21.80 16.11
C LEU A 129 0.85 23.08 15.32
N ASP A 130 1.20 24.16 16.02
CA ASP A 130 1.66 25.40 15.40
C ASP A 130 3.16 25.29 15.10
N LEU A 131 3.50 25.09 13.82
CA LEU A 131 4.90 24.94 13.41
C LEU A 131 5.73 26.19 13.66
N LYS A 132 5.15 27.39 13.58
CA LYS A 132 5.90 28.63 13.87
C LYS A 132 6.33 28.67 15.33
N THR A 133 5.42 28.32 16.23
CA THR A 133 5.72 28.25 17.67
C THR A 133 6.72 27.14 18.00
N ILE A 134 6.62 25.99 17.33
CA ILE A 134 7.49 24.83 17.57
C ILE A 134 8.90 25.06 17.04
N LEU A 135 9.05 25.65 15.84
CA LEU A 135 10.33 25.75 15.14
C LEU A 135 11.12 27.02 15.46
N ARG A 136 10.45 28.12 15.81
CA ARG A 136 11.10 29.41 16.13
C ARG A 136 12.22 29.29 17.19
N PRO A 137 12.05 28.57 18.31
CA PRO A 137 13.11 28.46 19.32
C PRO A 137 14.38 27.75 18.82
N ILE A 138 14.26 26.91 17.79
CA ILE A 138 15.36 26.07 17.27
C ILE A 138 16.08 26.80 16.15
N LEU A 139 15.31 27.38 15.22
CA LEU A 139 15.85 28.15 14.11
C LEU A 139 16.35 29.54 14.53
N GLY A 140 15.92 30.05 15.69
CA GLY A 140 16.46 31.28 16.28
C GLY A 140 16.37 32.48 15.33
N SER A 141 17.50 33.15 15.08
CA SER A 141 17.58 34.28 14.14
C SER A 141 17.36 33.85 12.68
N ALA A 142 17.68 32.60 12.32
CA ALA A 142 17.40 32.08 10.98
C ALA A 142 15.90 32.05 10.71
N PHE A 143 15.06 31.79 11.73
CA PHE A 143 13.60 31.83 11.63
C PHE A 143 13.06 33.15 11.05
N ALA A 144 13.60 34.29 11.50
CA ALA A 144 13.21 35.60 10.98
C ALA A 144 13.69 35.82 9.54
N ALA A 145 14.77 35.15 9.14
CA ALA A 145 15.30 35.18 7.79
C ALA A 145 14.51 34.26 6.82
N PHE A 146 13.78 33.24 7.31
CA PHE A 146 13.02 32.31 6.47
C PHE A 146 11.87 32.97 5.70
N GLY A 147 11.31 34.08 6.20
CA GLY A 147 10.08 34.64 5.62
C GLY A 147 8.90 33.70 5.85
N ASP A 148 8.23 33.28 4.77
CA ASP A 148 7.22 32.21 4.81
C ASP A 148 7.93 30.84 4.75
N LEU A 149 7.56 29.94 5.68
CA LEU A 149 8.16 28.62 5.80
C LEU A 149 7.57 27.70 4.73
N ARG A 150 8.42 27.13 3.87
CA ARG A 150 7.99 26.04 2.98
C ARG A 150 8.13 24.72 3.70
N VAL A 151 7.01 24.09 4.01
CA VAL A 151 6.94 22.83 4.75
C VAL A 151 6.46 21.71 3.82
N SER A 152 7.16 20.58 3.84
CA SER A 152 6.69 19.34 3.22
C SER A 152 6.73 18.19 4.22
N PHE A 153 5.73 17.31 4.16
CA PHE A 153 5.68 16.10 5.00
C PHE A 153 6.50 14.99 4.36
N LEU A 154 7.34 14.32 5.15
CA LEU A 154 8.23 13.28 4.67
C LEU A 154 7.79 11.88 5.13
N ASN A 155 7.48 11.73 6.42
CA ASN A 155 7.02 10.46 6.97
C ASN A 155 6.33 10.63 8.33
N TYR A 156 5.47 9.68 8.70
CA TYR A 156 4.83 9.60 10.00
C TYR A 156 4.90 8.16 10.47
N SER A 157 5.34 7.95 11.71
CA SER A 157 5.46 6.62 12.28
C SER A 157 5.56 6.70 13.79
N HIS A 158 4.84 5.85 14.51
CA HIS A 158 4.90 5.72 15.98
C HIS A 158 4.73 7.05 16.73
N GLY A 159 3.81 7.91 16.29
CA GLY A 159 3.55 9.21 16.92
C GLY A 159 4.58 10.29 16.59
N ILE A 160 5.49 10.05 15.65
CA ILE A 160 6.53 10.99 15.24
C ILE A 160 6.29 11.41 13.79
N LEU A 161 6.10 12.71 13.57
CA LEU A 161 5.99 13.33 12.25
C LEU A 161 7.35 13.90 11.84
N ALA A 162 7.89 13.40 10.72
CA ALA A 162 9.06 13.95 10.05
C ALA A 162 8.62 14.96 8.98
N ILE A 163 9.08 16.20 9.12
CA ILE A 163 8.84 17.29 8.16
C ILE A 163 10.15 17.82 7.60
N HIS A 164 10.10 18.32 6.37
CA HIS A 164 11.16 19.06 5.73
C HIS A 164 10.78 20.53 5.66
N VAL A 165 11.69 21.40 6.07
CA VAL A 165 11.51 22.84 6.12
C VAL A 165 12.61 23.49 5.30
N THR A 166 12.22 24.30 4.31
CA THR A 166 13.13 25.04 3.45
C THR A 166 12.79 26.52 3.39
N LYS A 167 13.76 27.31 2.95
CA LYS A 167 13.60 28.72 2.67
C LYS A 167 13.12 28.93 1.24
N ASP A 168 12.15 29.82 1.06
CA ASP A 168 11.64 30.17 -0.28
C ASP A 168 12.69 30.82 -1.21
N SER A 169 13.74 31.44 -0.66
CA SER A 169 14.72 32.21 -1.44
C SER A 169 15.93 31.41 -1.95
N GLY A 170 15.84 30.08 -2.06
CA GLY A 170 16.87 29.25 -2.70
C GLY A 170 18.21 29.18 -1.96
N SER A 171 18.26 29.43 -0.65
CA SER A 171 19.47 29.19 0.16
C SER A 171 19.52 27.76 0.70
N ASP A 172 20.74 27.27 0.95
CA ASP A 172 21.07 25.93 1.46
C ASP A 172 20.61 25.64 2.90
N ASP A 173 19.78 26.50 3.50
CA ASP A 173 19.26 26.31 4.85
C ASP A 173 18.00 25.45 4.82
N SER A 174 18.23 24.15 4.74
CA SER A 174 17.21 23.11 4.74
C SER A 174 17.33 22.23 5.97
N HIS A 175 16.19 21.89 6.58
CA HIS A 175 16.17 21.10 7.81
C HIS A 175 15.11 20.00 7.76
N ILE A 176 15.43 18.85 8.33
CA ILE A 176 14.46 17.82 8.73
C ILE A 176 14.17 17.99 10.21
N PHE A 177 12.90 18.00 10.59
CA PHE A 177 12.46 17.99 11.98
C PHE A 177 11.67 16.72 12.27
N ALA A 178 12.02 16.04 13.36
CA ALA A 178 11.22 14.97 13.96
C ALA A 178 10.39 15.57 15.11
N ILE A 179 9.06 15.57 14.95
CA ILE A 179 8.11 16.22 15.86
C ILE A 179 7.25 15.15 16.54
N ASP A 180 7.21 15.20 17.87
CA ASP A 180 6.31 14.43 18.71
C ASP A 180 4.86 14.95 18.58
N THR A 181 3.98 14.07 18.12
CA THR A 181 2.57 14.34 17.88
C THR A 181 1.66 13.88 19.01
N THR A 182 2.19 13.32 20.10
CA THR A 182 1.39 12.88 21.26
C THR A 182 0.76 14.05 22.01
N ALA A 183 -0.33 13.87 22.75
CA ALA A 183 -0.99 14.99 23.45
C ALA A 183 -0.03 15.68 24.43
N ASP A 184 0.69 14.90 25.24
CA ASP A 184 1.63 15.35 26.25
C ASP A 184 3.06 14.86 25.93
N PRO A 185 3.93 15.71 25.36
CA PRO A 185 5.29 15.30 25.04
C PRO A 185 6.08 15.05 26.33
N SER A 186 6.74 13.89 26.40
CA SER A 186 7.43 13.36 27.59
C SER A 186 8.44 14.33 28.25
N ASN A 187 9.05 15.24 27.50
CA ASN A 187 10.03 16.22 27.99
C ASN A 187 9.56 17.68 27.90
N GLY A 188 8.27 17.92 27.64
CA GLY A 188 7.71 19.26 27.36
C GLY A 188 8.18 19.88 26.04
N ARG A 189 9.08 19.22 25.30
CA ARG A 189 9.57 19.63 23.98
C ARG A 189 8.95 18.76 22.90
N ARG A 190 8.35 19.43 21.91
CA ARG A 190 7.75 18.80 20.72
C ARG A 190 8.79 18.30 19.74
N VAL A 191 9.88 19.02 19.54
CA VAL A 191 10.93 18.59 18.60
C VAL A 191 11.86 17.61 19.30
N ILE A 192 11.91 16.40 18.75
CA ILE A 192 12.76 15.31 19.21
C ILE A 192 14.18 15.50 18.65
N SER A 193 14.27 15.80 17.35
CA SER A 193 15.54 16.04 16.66
C SER A 193 15.37 17.00 15.48
N ALA A 194 16.43 17.70 15.14
CA ALA A 194 16.54 18.58 13.98
C ALA A 194 17.85 18.27 13.26
N VAL A 195 17.78 18.07 11.95
CA VAL A 195 18.94 17.73 11.10
C VAL A 195 19.04 18.77 10.00
N GLN A 196 20.18 19.45 9.91
CA GLN A 196 20.48 20.33 8.79
C GLN A 196 20.92 19.50 7.58
N LEU A 197 20.39 19.83 6.41
CA LEU A 197 20.68 19.16 5.15
C LEU A 197 21.62 20.00 4.30
N ALA A 198 22.68 19.37 3.79
CA ALA A 198 23.54 19.98 2.78
C ALA A 198 22.89 20.02 1.39
N SER A 199 21.97 19.09 1.11
CA SER A 199 21.22 19.02 -0.14
C SER A 199 19.89 18.29 0.06
N CYS A 200 18.95 18.51 -0.86
CA CYS A 200 17.59 17.96 -0.80
C CYS A 200 17.21 17.19 -2.08
N SER A 201 18.19 16.87 -2.94
CA SER A 201 17.92 16.14 -4.19
C SER A 201 17.32 14.78 -3.87
N LYS A 202 16.08 14.54 -4.32
CA LYS A 202 15.32 13.29 -4.13
C LYS A 202 15.26 12.83 -2.67
N LEU A 203 15.04 13.76 -1.74
CA LEU A 203 14.98 13.47 -0.31
C LEU A 203 13.87 12.45 0.04
N PHE A 204 14.20 11.47 0.88
CA PHE A 204 13.22 10.62 1.57
C PHE A 204 13.52 10.52 3.06
N VAL A 205 12.51 10.17 3.86
CA VAL A 205 12.65 9.83 5.27
C VAL A 205 11.85 8.57 5.60
N ARG A 206 12.41 7.72 6.46
CA ARG A 206 11.72 6.63 7.14
C ARG A 206 12.10 6.66 8.61
N ASN A 207 11.12 6.50 9.49
CA ASN A 207 11.36 6.48 10.92
C ASN A 207 10.50 5.44 11.63
N ASN A 208 10.94 5.06 12.82
CA ASN A 208 10.13 4.37 13.83
C ASN A 208 10.23 5.16 15.15
N SER A 209 9.91 4.53 16.28
CA SER A 209 10.01 5.17 17.60
C SER A 209 11.44 5.39 18.10
N ARG A 210 12.46 4.78 17.47
CA ARG A 210 13.86 4.78 17.93
C ARG A 210 14.82 5.49 16.98
N TYR A 211 14.59 5.37 15.68
CA TYR A 211 15.52 5.84 14.65
C TYR A 211 14.78 6.61 13.56
N LEU A 212 15.46 7.58 12.98
CA LEU A 212 15.08 8.26 11.74
C LEU A 212 16.21 8.11 10.74
N TYR A 213 15.91 7.52 9.59
CA TYR A 213 16.77 7.43 8.44
C TYR A 213 16.27 8.34 7.34
N TYR A 214 17.20 9.05 6.71
CA TYR A 214 16.91 9.88 5.56
C TYR A 214 17.99 9.65 4.50
N GLY A 215 17.64 9.89 3.25
CA GLY A 215 18.62 9.78 2.18
C GLY A 215 18.38 10.77 1.05
N THR A 216 19.46 11.07 0.34
CA THR A 216 19.51 12.00 -0.78
C THR A 216 20.25 11.36 -1.95
N HIS A 217 19.86 11.70 -3.17
CA HIS A 217 20.51 11.22 -4.39
C HIS A 217 21.60 12.21 -4.82
N THR A 218 22.62 12.33 -3.97
CA THR A 218 23.67 13.35 -4.05
C THR A 218 25.08 12.78 -3.90
N GLY A 219 25.19 11.56 -3.37
CA GLY A 219 26.49 10.93 -3.15
C GLY A 219 27.25 10.82 -4.47
N THR A 220 28.55 11.05 -4.44
CA THR A 220 29.38 10.95 -5.65
C THR A 220 30.06 9.59 -5.64
N GLY A 221 29.68 8.73 -6.59
CA GLY A 221 30.39 7.47 -6.81
C GLY A 221 31.74 7.67 -7.50
N GLY A 222 32.62 6.66 -7.40
CA GLY A 222 33.86 6.62 -8.17
C GLY A 222 33.67 6.51 -9.70
N ASP A 223 32.43 6.26 -10.13
CA ASP A 223 31.98 6.17 -11.53
C ASP A 223 31.47 7.51 -12.09
N GLY A 224 31.45 8.58 -11.29
CA GLY A 224 30.99 9.91 -11.71
C GLY A 224 29.46 10.07 -11.74
N HIS A 225 28.69 9.04 -11.38
CA HIS A 225 27.24 9.12 -11.24
C HIS A 225 26.84 9.46 -9.79
N HIS A 226 25.68 10.11 -9.66
CA HIS A 226 25.07 10.31 -8.35
C HIS A 226 24.55 8.98 -7.80
N LYS A 227 24.75 8.78 -6.49
CA LYS A 227 24.37 7.60 -5.74
C LYS A 227 23.51 7.99 -4.54
N TRP A 228 22.80 7.01 -4.02
CA TRP A 228 22.04 7.18 -2.78
C TRP A 228 22.98 7.24 -1.58
N GLU A 229 22.85 8.33 -0.83
CA GLU A 229 23.55 8.56 0.42
C GLU A 229 22.51 8.53 1.54
N ILE A 230 22.68 7.61 2.51
CA ILE A 230 21.73 7.39 3.61
C ILE A 230 22.38 7.75 4.94
N SER A 231 21.72 8.62 5.69
CA SER A 231 22.10 9.00 7.04
C SER A 231 21.03 8.59 8.05
N GLY A 232 21.45 8.33 9.29
CA GLY A 232 20.59 7.89 10.38
C GLY A 232 20.85 8.67 11.64
N ILE A 233 19.79 8.99 12.38
CA ILE A 233 19.87 9.59 13.71
C ILE A 233 19.06 8.77 14.72
N SER A 234 19.52 8.77 15.96
CA SER A 234 18.76 8.22 17.07
C SER A 234 17.72 9.25 17.54
N LEU A 235 16.47 8.81 17.64
CA LEU A 235 15.35 9.56 18.21
C LEU A 235 15.18 9.26 19.71
N ASN A 236 15.78 8.18 20.21
CA ASN A 236 15.72 7.78 21.60
C ASN A 236 17.13 7.56 22.16
N LYS A 237 17.49 8.34 23.18
CA LYS A 237 18.82 8.31 23.83
C LYS A 237 19.23 6.94 24.36
N ASP A 238 18.27 6.07 24.68
CA ASP A 238 18.53 4.71 25.15
C ASP A 238 19.01 3.77 24.01
N PHE A 239 18.88 4.22 22.77
CA PHE A 239 19.25 3.49 21.56
C PHE A 239 20.20 4.34 20.70
N PRO A 240 21.42 4.63 21.18
CA PRO A 240 22.39 5.42 20.42
C PRO A 240 22.81 4.67 19.14
N LEU A 241 23.09 5.44 18.08
CA LEU A 241 23.72 4.91 16.88
C LEU A 241 25.25 4.98 17.03
N PRO A 242 26.01 4.06 16.41
CA PRO A 242 27.46 4.17 16.30
C PRO A 242 27.88 5.51 15.70
N GLU A 243 28.97 6.10 16.21
CA GLU A 243 29.56 7.30 15.62
C GLU A 243 30.05 7.00 14.20
N ARG A 244 29.75 7.91 13.27
CA ARG A 244 30.16 7.81 11.86
C ARG A 244 30.66 9.15 11.37
N GLU A 245 31.76 9.11 10.63
CA GLU A 245 32.34 10.30 10.01
C GLU A 245 31.55 10.77 8.78
N SER A 246 30.82 9.86 8.13
CA SER A 246 30.06 10.15 6.91
C SER A 246 28.82 9.25 6.78
N SER A 247 27.86 9.72 5.98
CA SER A 247 26.66 8.95 5.60
C SER A 247 27.01 7.65 4.86
N LEU A 248 26.07 6.71 4.80
CA LEU A 248 26.18 5.46 4.07
C LEU A 248 25.99 5.68 2.57
N LEU A 249 27.06 5.56 1.80
CA LEU A 249 26.96 5.52 0.35
C LEU A 249 26.56 4.12 -0.10
N ILE A 250 25.44 3.97 -0.81
CA ILE A 250 25.06 2.69 -1.40
C ILE A 250 25.66 2.58 -2.79
N GLU A 251 26.77 1.85 -2.90
CA GLU A 251 27.38 1.54 -4.20
C GLU A 251 26.58 0.49 -4.98
N ASN A 252 26.62 0.58 -6.31
CA ASN A 252 25.94 -0.33 -7.26
C ASN A 252 24.43 -0.44 -7.05
N PHE A 253 23.81 0.66 -6.61
CA PHE A 253 22.37 0.75 -6.43
C PHE A 253 21.82 1.91 -7.27
N HIS A 254 21.20 1.55 -8.40
CA HIS A 254 20.79 2.48 -9.44
C HIS A 254 19.32 2.91 -9.28
N GLY A 255 18.89 3.92 -10.04
CA GLY A 255 17.53 4.45 -10.00
C GLY A 255 17.36 5.66 -9.09
N THR A 256 16.46 6.56 -9.49
CA THR A 256 16.34 7.90 -8.90
C THR A 256 14.91 8.28 -8.48
N ASP A 257 13.91 7.62 -9.05
CA ASP A 257 12.50 7.94 -8.83
C ASP A 257 11.88 6.99 -7.80
N ILE A 258 11.68 7.51 -6.59
CA ILE A 258 11.07 6.79 -5.47
C ILE A 258 9.63 6.39 -5.85
N GLY A 259 9.28 5.13 -5.65
CA GLY A 259 7.99 4.56 -6.01
C GLY A 259 7.90 4.09 -7.46
N SER A 260 8.95 4.26 -8.28
CA SER A 260 8.96 3.78 -9.67
C SER A 260 10.21 2.96 -9.98
N THR A 261 11.39 3.50 -9.66
CA THR A 261 12.67 2.81 -9.88
C THR A 261 13.32 2.32 -8.60
N VAL A 262 13.06 3.01 -7.49
CA VAL A 262 13.56 2.63 -6.16
C VAL A 262 12.47 2.70 -5.10
N ALA A 263 12.55 1.89 -4.05
CA ALA A 263 11.68 1.97 -2.89
C ALA A 263 12.46 1.73 -1.60
N PHE A 264 12.07 2.44 -0.54
CA PHE A 264 12.72 2.40 0.77
C PHE A 264 11.69 2.10 1.87
N GLU A 265 12.02 1.21 2.80
CA GLU A 265 11.17 0.90 3.94
C GLU A 265 11.96 0.47 5.18
N ILE A 266 11.39 0.70 6.36
CA ILE A 266 11.89 0.17 7.63
C ILE A 266 10.92 -0.88 8.13
N HIS A 267 11.41 -2.10 8.37
CA HIS A 267 10.61 -3.19 8.92
C HIS A 267 11.46 -4.17 9.72
N ASN A 268 10.90 -4.79 10.76
CA ASN A 268 11.57 -5.82 11.58
C ASN A 268 13.01 -5.47 12.02
N HIS A 269 13.28 -4.23 12.42
CA HIS A 269 14.61 -3.74 12.80
C HIS A 269 15.66 -3.66 11.68
N TYR A 270 15.24 -3.75 10.42
CA TYR A 270 16.08 -3.52 9.25
C TYR A 270 15.59 -2.32 8.43
N PHE A 271 16.54 -1.66 7.78
CA PHE A 271 16.29 -0.78 6.66
C PHE A 271 16.36 -1.59 5.36
N TYR A 272 15.44 -1.36 4.44
CA TYR A 272 15.40 -1.98 3.13
C TYR A 272 15.40 -0.92 2.03
N ALA A 273 16.20 -1.15 0.99
CA ALA A 273 16.17 -0.43 -0.28
C ALA A 273 16.09 -1.44 -1.42
N VAL A 274 15.16 -1.25 -2.34
CA VAL A 274 15.07 -2.06 -3.56
C VAL A 274 15.13 -1.16 -4.79
N SER A 275 15.85 -1.59 -5.81
CA SER A 275 15.88 -0.98 -7.14
C SER A 275 15.49 -1.99 -8.20
N ASN A 276 14.85 -1.52 -9.27
CA ASN A 276 14.55 -2.31 -10.47
C ASN A 276 15.47 -1.97 -11.66
N GLN A 277 16.54 -1.21 -11.43
CA GLN A 277 17.56 -0.84 -12.42
C GLN A 277 18.93 -1.41 -12.02
N GLY A 278 19.66 -1.98 -12.97
CA GLY A 278 20.99 -2.57 -12.75
C GLY A 278 22.17 -1.71 -13.17
N THR A 279 21.95 -0.73 -14.06
CA THR A 279 22.99 0.17 -14.57
C THR A 279 22.40 1.56 -14.86
N PHE A 280 23.25 2.57 -14.98
CA PHE A 280 22.84 3.92 -15.41
C PHE A 280 22.74 4.05 -16.93
N GLU A 281 23.52 3.26 -17.66
CA GLU A 281 23.52 3.22 -19.12
C GLU A 281 22.54 2.16 -19.60
N VAL A 282 21.85 2.44 -20.71
CA VAL A 282 21.02 1.42 -21.36
C VAL A 282 21.97 0.45 -22.04
N GLU A 283 22.22 -0.70 -21.41
CA GLU A 283 22.91 -1.79 -22.10
C GLU A 283 22.01 -2.28 -23.25
N GLU A 284 22.55 -2.30 -24.47
CA GLU A 284 21.77 -2.68 -25.66
C GLU A 284 21.30 -4.14 -25.61
N ILE A 285 21.96 -5.00 -24.84
CA ILE A 285 21.66 -6.45 -24.74
C ILE A 285 21.76 -6.92 -23.27
N ASP A 286 20.70 -6.67 -22.50
CA ASP A 286 20.46 -7.33 -21.21
C ASP A 286 19.37 -8.40 -21.36
N TYR A 287 19.72 -9.68 -21.18
CA TYR A 287 18.76 -10.78 -21.35
C TYR A 287 17.82 -10.89 -20.15
N THR A 288 18.35 -10.73 -18.94
CA THR A 288 17.61 -10.82 -17.69
C THR A 288 17.79 -9.54 -16.88
N SER A 289 16.69 -8.95 -16.42
CA SER A 289 16.72 -7.86 -15.44
C SER A 289 16.57 -8.43 -14.03
N PHE A 290 17.28 -7.83 -13.08
CA PHE A 290 17.20 -8.16 -11.66
C PHE A 290 16.60 -7.01 -10.83
N TYR A 291 16.13 -7.35 -9.63
CA TYR A 291 16.02 -6.39 -8.55
C TYR A 291 17.33 -6.36 -7.78
N HIS A 292 17.74 -5.15 -7.38
CA HIS A 292 18.88 -4.94 -6.51
C HIS A 292 18.35 -4.59 -5.13
N LEU A 293 18.64 -5.44 -4.14
CA LEU A 293 18.18 -5.30 -2.78
C LEU A 293 19.36 -4.98 -1.88
N VAL A 294 19.16 -3.99 -1.02
CA VAL A 294 20.12 -3.60 0.01
C VAL A 294 19.40 -3.55 1.34
N ARG A 295 19.97 -4.15 2.38
CA ARG A 295 19.47 -4.01 3.74
C ARG A 295 20.60 -3.85 4.76
N PHE A 296 20.28 -3.26 5.90
CA PHE A 296 21.16 -3.22 7.06
C PHE A 296 20.35 -3.09 8.37
N PRO A 297 20.87 -3.57 9.51
CA PRO A 297 20.23 -3.39 10.81
C PRO A 297 20.13 -1.91 11.22
N LEU A 298 19.00 -1.50 11.78
CA LEU A 298 18.76 -0.09 12.17
C LEU A 298 19.63 0.37 13.34
N ASP A 299 20.20 -0.53 14.13
CA ASP A 299 21.13 -0.21 15.22
C ASP A 299 22.59 -0.22 14.74
N GLN A 300 22.86 -0.77 13.56
CA GLN A 300 24.21 -0.91 12.98
C GLN A 300 24.22 -0.47 11.50
N PRO A 301 24.00 0.82 11.20
CA PRO A 301 24.09 1.33 9.84
C PRO A 301 25.56 1.50 9.42
N LEU A 302 26.34 0.42 9.35
CA LEU A 302 27.74 0.45 8.97
C LEU A 302 27.93 -0.18 7.58
N PRO A 303 28.93 0.24 6.79
CA PRO A 303 29.21 -0.37 5.49
C PRO A 303 29.36 -1.90 5.56
N ASP A 304 30.03 -2.40 6.60
CA ASP A 304 30.28 -3.83 6.82
C ASP A 304 29.02 -4.63 7.19
N ALA A 305 27.97 -3.94 7.67
CA ALA A 305 26.69 -4.54 8.03
C ALA A 305 25.65 -4.47 6.88
N ILE A 306 26.04 -3.91 5.74
CA ILE A 306 25.20 -3.91 4.54
C ILE A 306 25.18 -5.32 3.95
N GLU A 307 23.98 -5.85 3.78
CA GLU A 307 23.72 -7.03 3.00
C GLU A 307 23.12 -6.62 1.65
N LYS A 308 23.63 -7.18 0.56
CA LYS A 308 23.14 -6.93 -0.80
C LYS A 308 22.78 -8.22 -1.51
N ASP A 309 21.70 -8.19 -2.28
CA ASP A 309 21.37 -9.21 -3.27
C ASP A 309 21.02 -8.53 -4.59
N GLU A 310 21.90 -8.70 -5.57
CA GLU A 310 21.79 -8.11 -6.92
C GLU A 310 21.24 -9.12 -7.94
N ASN A 311 20.90 -10.35 -7.52
CA ASN A 311 20.53 -11.47 -8.40
C ASN A 311 19.08 -11.93 -8.25
N ILE A 312 18.23 -11.09 -7.64
CA ILE A 312 16.80 -11.38 -7.48
C ILE A 312 16.13 -11.23 -8.84
N TYR A 313 15.62 -12.33 -9.39
CA TYR A 313 14.99 -12.33 -10.71
C TYR A 313 13.82 -11.35 -10.79
N ARG A 314 13.81 -10.47 -11.80
CA ARG A 314 12.70 -9.56 -12.10
C ARG A 314 11.97 -9.94 -13.38
N ARG A 315 12.68 -10.05 -14.51
CA ARG A 315 12.09 -10.37 -15.83
C ARG A 315 13.11 -10.83 -16.85
N GLN A 316 12.63 -11.52 -17.88
CA GLN A 316 13.37 -11.69 -19.13
C GLN A 316 13.02 -10.57 -20.12
N HIS A 317 14.00 -10.16 -20.93
CA HIS A 317 13.81 -9.28 -22.09
C HIS A 317 12.73 -9.80 -23.06
N ARG A 318 12.62 -11.13 -23.22
CA ARG A 318 11.60 -11.83 -24.04
C ARG A 318 10.16 -11.48 -23.67
N GLN A 319 9.91 -11.01 -22.46
CA GLN A 319 8.57 -10.61 -22.01
C GLN A 319 8.07 -9.34 -22.71
N GLY A 320 8.94 -8.64 -23.43
CA GLY A 320 8.61 -7.45 -24.23
C GLY A 320 8.90 -6.15 -23.48
N PRO A 321 8.70 -5.00 -24.14
CA PRO A 321 8.93 -3.69 -23.54
C PRO A 321 7.88 -3.37 -22.46
N ILE A 322 8.24 -2.42 -21.60
CA ILE A 322 7.39 -1.91 -20.52
C ILE A 322 7.07 -0.43 -20.73
N HIS A 323 5.90 0.00 -20.28
CA HIS A 323 5.52 1.40 -20.27
C HIS A 323 5.87 2.02 -18.92
N ASP A 324 7.05 2.63 -18.80
CA ASP A 324 7.62 3.08 -17.51
C ASP A 324 6.70 4.03 -16.71
N SER A 325 5.90 4.88 -17.37
CA SER A 325 4.95 5.74 -16.64
C SER A 325 3.83 4.98 -15.90
N TRP A 326 3.71 3.68 -16.12
CA TRP A 326 2.80 2.78 -15.39
C TRP A 326 3.47 2.00 -14.28
N THR A 327 4.79 2.07 -14.17
CA THR A 327 5.53 1.37 -13.13
C THR A 327 5.19 1.94 -11.76
N ASP A 328 5.03 1.04 -10.80
CA ASP A 328 4.85 1.34 -9.39
C ASP A 328 5.64 0.28 -8.61
N LEU A 329 6.61 0.71 -7.81
CA LEU A 329 7.51 -0.16 -7.06
C LEU A 329 7.41 0.19 -5.58
N VAL A 330 6.96 -0.77 -4.77
CA VAL A 330 6.79 -0.58 -3.33
C VAL A 330 7.20 -1.84 -2.56
N LEU A 331 7.57 -1.64 -1.31
CA LEU A 331 7.75 -2.73 -0.34
C LEU A 331 6.49 -2.82 0.50
N GLN A 332 5.90 -4.02 0.60
CA GLN A 332 4.73 -4.29 1.44
C GLN A 332 5.01 -5.44 2.41
N LEU A 333 4.14 -5.60 3.41
CA LEU A 333 4.24 -6.63 4.42
C LEU A 333 3.26 -7.77 4.10
N ASP A 334 3.72 -9.00 4.29
CA ASP A 334 2.84 -10.16 4.34
C ASP A 334 2.21 -10.25 5.75
N GLU A 335 0.91 -10.03 5.86
CA GLU A 335 0.16 -10.10 7.13
C GLU A 335 0.20 -11.47 7.81
N SER A 336 0.55 -12.53 7.06
CA SER A 336 0.63 -13.89 7.59
C SER A 336 2.02 -14.24 8.12
N THR A 337 3.09 -13.83 7.43
CA THR A 337 4.47 -14.19 7.79
C THR A 337 5.28 -13.05 8.42
N ASN A 338 4.77 -11.81 8.35
CA ASN A 338 5.48 -10.57 8.70
C ASN A 338 6.75 -10.33 7.88
N GLU A 339 6.88 -10.98 6.72
CA GLU A 339 8.00 -10.81 5.81
C GLU A 339 7.74 -9.66 4.83
N THR A 340 8.79 -8.97 4.43
CA THR A 340 8.71 -7.91 3.43
C THR A 340 8.69 -8.53 2.04
N VAL A 341 7.81 -8.03 1.16
CA VAL A 341 7.74 -8.43 -0.25
C VAL A 341 7.97 -7.24 -1.16
N ILE A 342 8.60 -7.48 -2.32
CA ILE A 342 8.67 -6.50 -3.41
C ILE A 342 7.38 -6.62 -4.20
N LEU A 343 6.72 -5.50 -4.41
CA LEU A 343 5.55 -5.39 -5.28
C LEU A 343 5.89 -4.43 -6.43
N GLU A 344 5.81 -4.92 -7.66
CA GLU A 344 5.99 -4.12 -8.86
C GLU A 344 4.75 -4.21 -9.77
N SER A 345 4.11 -3.08 -10.06
CA SER A 345 3.13 -2.99 -11.15
C SER A 345 3.84 -2.67 -12.45
N ARG A 346 3.56 -3.41 -13.52
CA ARG A 346 4.10 -3.16 -14.86
C ARG A 346 2.98 -3.15 -15.87
N ARG A 347 3.08 -2.28 -16.88
CA ARG A 347 2.23 -2.33 -18.07
C ARG A 347 3.09 -2.72 -19.25
N GLU A 348 2.78 -3.85 -19.87
CA GLU A 348 3.69 -4.54 -20.78
C GLU A 348 3.01 -4.89 -22.10
N TRP A 349 3.80 -4.92 -23.18
CA TRP A 349 3.40 -5.50 -24.46
C TRP A 349 3.82 -6.97 -24.48
N ALA A 350 3.00 -7.81 -23.87
CA ALA A 350 3.28 -9.24 -23.74
C ALA A 350 3.64 -9.84 -25.11
N GLN A 351 4.79 -10.52 -25.16
CA GLN A 351 5.31 -11.20 -26.36
C GLN A 351 5.37 -10.31 -27.61
N ALA A 352 5.64 -9.01 -27.43
CA ALA A 352 5.63 -8.01 -28.52
C ALA A 352 4.29 -7.91 -29.27
N SER A 353 3.18 -8.26 -28.62
CA SER A 353 1.84 -8.07 -29.16
C SER A 353 1.46 -6.58 -29.19
N SER A 354 0.48 -6.21 -30.01
CA SER A 354 -0.10 -4.85 -30.01
C SER A 354 -0.99 -4.56 -28.79
N ARG A 355 -1.18 -5.54 -27.91
CA ARG A 355 -2.02 -5.43 -26.71
C ARG A 355 -1.14 -5.17 -25.49
N GLN A 356 -1.48 -4.10 -24.79
CA GLN A 356 -0.86 -3.72 -23.53
C GLN A 356 -1.75 -4.16 -22.36
N SER A 357 -1.16 -4.80 -21.36
CA SER A 357 -1.85 -5.21 -20.14
C SER A 357 -1.04 -4.84 -18.91
N ARG A 358 -1.72 -4.43 -17.83
CA ARG A 358 -1.08 -4.22 -16.53
C ARG A 358 -1.08 -5.52 -15.73
N THR A 359 0.04 -5.83 -15.11
CA THR A 359 0.23 -6.99 -14.22
C THR A 359 0.95 -6.54 -12.96
N PHE A 360 0.56 -7.10 -11.82
CA PHE A 360 1.20 -6.87 -10.53
C PHE A 360 2.04 -8.08 -10.17
N TYR A 361 3.33 -7.87 -9.94
CA TYR A 361 4.31 -8.88 -9.62
C TYR A 361 4.69 -8.80 -8.15
N VAL A 362 4.73 -9.95 -7.49
CA VAL A 362 5.11 -10.07 -6.09
C VAL A 362 6.33 -10.98 -6.02
N THR A 363 7.41 -10.46 -5.44
CA THR A 363 8.62 -11.23 -5.14
C THR A 363 8.81 -11.27 -3.62
N LYS A 364 8.79 -12.47 -3.04
CA LYS A 364 9.12 -12.66 -1.62
C LYS A 364 10.62 -12.51 -1.42
N LEU A 365 11.01 -11.83 -0.35
CA LEU A 365 12.41 -11.68 0.02
C LEU A 365 12.82 -12.84 0.93
N ASP A 366 13.72 -13.68 0.47
CA ASP A 366 14.33 -14.70 1.32
C ASP A 366 15.78 -14.33 1.60
N PHE A 367 16.11 -14.18 2.87
CA PHE A 367 17.46 -13.93 3.33
C PHE A 367 17.99 -15.07 4.20
N LYS A 368 17.24 -16.17 4.34
CA LYS A 368 17.57 -17.26 5.27
C LYS A 368 18.78 -18.09 4.82
N ASP A 369 19.30 -17.89 3.60
CA ASP A 369 20.35 -18.75 3.02
C ASP A 369 21.74 -18.11 2.85
N HIS A 370 21.98 -16.87 3.27
CA HIS A 370 23.30 -16.25 3.09
C HIS A 370 24.35 -16.59 4.17
N VAL A 371 24.00 -17.38 5.20
CA VAL A 371 24.98 -17.85 6.22
C VAL A 371 25.87 -18.99 5.69
N SER A 372 25.65 -19.48 4.47
CA SER A 372 26.47 -20.54 3.86
C SER A 372 26.84 -20.31 2.39
N SER A 373 26.94 -19.06 1.93
CA SER A 373 27.47 -18.73 0.60
C SER A 373 28.55 -17.65 0.61
N SER A 374 29.24 -17.44 1.74
CA SER A 374 30.52 -16.70 1.79
C SER A 374 31.73 -17.59 1.40
N ALA A 375 31.49 -18.61 0.57
CA ALA A 375 32.50 -19.51 0.04
C ALA A 375 32.23 -19.83 -1.44
N SER A 376 31.92 -18.79 -2.22
CA SER A 376 32.21 -18.79 -3.65
C SER A 376 32.39 -17.34 -4.07
N SER A 377 33.59 -16.81 -3.83
CA SER A 377 34.17 -15.96 -4.88
C SER A 377 33.97 -16.71 -6.20
N PRO A 378 33.46 -16.09 -7.27
CA PRO A 378 33.62 -16.71 -8.58
C PRO A 378 35.12 -16.85 -8.75
N MET A 379 35.60 -18.09 -8.64
CA MET A 379 36.93 -18.40 -9.10
C MET A 379 37.01 -17.86 -10.52
N ALA A 380 38.18 -17.33 -10.85
CA ALA A 380 38.56 -17.12 -12.23
C ALA A 380 38.43 -18.47 -12.96
N ASP A 381 37.25 -18.73 -13.49
CA ASP A 381 36.96 -19.84 -14.39
C ASP A 381 36.78 -19.28 -15.79
N ILE A 382 37.37 -20.01 -16.71
CA ILE A 382 37.83 -19.60 -18.04
C ILE A 382 36.69 -19.60 -19.07
N ASP A 383 35.43 -19.69 -18.66
CA ASP A 383 34.25 -19.63 -19.53
C ASP A 383 33.43 -18.37 -19.25
N GLY A 384 33.08 -17.66 -20.33
CA GLY A 384 32.28 -16.43 -20.28
C GLY A 384 30.88 -16.63 -19.70
N PRO A 385 30.05 -15.56 -19.61
CA PRO A 385 28.69 -15.67 -19.08
C PRO A 385 27.95 -16.80 -19.80
N PHE A 386 27.28 -17.68 -19.04
CA PHE A 386 26.39 -18.70 -19.59
C PHE A 386 25.28 -17.96 -20.33
N LEU A 387 25.44 -17.81 -21.63
CA LEU A 387 24.44 -17.21 -22.50
C LEU A 387 23.56 -18.33 -23.06
N PRO A 388 22.26 -18.09 -23.21
CA PRO A 388 21.36 -19.05 -23.84
C PRO A 388 21.83 -19.36 -25.27
N GLU A 389 22.00 -20.65 -25.59
CA GLU A 389 22.65 -21.12 -26.82
C GLU A 389 21.95 -20.66 -28.12
N ASP A 390 20.65 -20.38 -28.08
CA ASP A 390 19.79 -20.08 -29.25
C ASP A 390 19.37 -18.60 -29.39
N GLU A 391 20.04 -17.63 -28.74
CA GLU A 391 19.67 -16.22 -28.89
C GLU A 391 20.33 -15.55 -30.11
N PRO A 392 19.57 -14.85 -30.98
CA PRO A 392 20.08 -14.23 -32.20
C PRO A 392 21.08 -13.10 -31.94
N TYR A 393 21.08 -12.55 -30.72
CA TYR A 393 21.93 -11.42 -30.33
C TYR A 393 23.31 -11.87 -29.81
N ASN A 394 23.55 -13.17 -29.59
CA ASN A 394 24.84 -13.68 -29.13
C ASN A 394 26.00 -13.30 -30.07
N GLY A 395 25.74 -13.25 -31.38
CA GLY A 395 26.74 -12.85 -32.37
C GLY A 395 27.03 -11.35 -32.45
N LEU A 396 26.28 -10.52 -31.72
CA LEU A 396 26.48 -9.06 -31.65
C LEU A 396 27.24 -8.63 -30.40
N LEU A 397 27.49 -9.55 -29.47
CA LEU A 397 28.20 -9.27 -28.24
C LEU A 397 29.70 -9.12 -28.52
N ASP A 398 30.26 -7.99 -28.10
CA ASP A 398 31.70 -7.78 -28.06
C ASP A 398 32.21 -7.73 -26.61
N SER A 399 33.51 -7.47 -26.44
CA SER A 399 34.16 -7.40 -25.13
C SER A 399 33.69 -6.24 -24.24
N SER A 400 32.90 -5.30 -24.78
CA SER A 400 32.35 -4.16 -24.05
C SER A 400 30.97 -4.44 -23.46
N ASN A 401 30.24 -5.45 -23.99
CA ASN A 401 28.94 -5.86 -23.44
C ASN A 401 29.11 -6.71 -22.17
N LYS A 402 28.25 -6.48 -21.18
CA LYS A 402 28.20 -7.27 -19.94
C LYS A 402 26.81 -7.92 -19.77
N PRO A 403 26.40 -8.77 -20.73
CA PRO A 403 25.05 -9.29 -20.78
C PRO A 403 24.74 -10.10 -19.54
N ASN A 404 23.67 -9.71 -18.85
CA ASN A 404 23.16 -10.43 -17.70
C ASN A 404 22.21 -11.54 -18.14
N TRP A 405 22.46 -12.77 -17.68
CA TRP A 405 21.55 -13.88 -17.89
C TRP A 405 21.39 -14.76 -16.64
N LYS A 406 20.13 -15.09 -16.34
CA LYS A 406 19.76 -16.15 -15.41
C LYS A 406 18.60 -16.93 -16.02
N PRO A 407 18.57 -18.26 -15.89
CA PRO A 407 17.40 -19.04 -16.27
C PRO A 407 16.15 -18.45 -15.63
N THR A 408 15.04 -18.41 -16.38
CA THR A 408 13.75 -18.01 -15.82
C THR A 408 13.39 -19.00 -14.70
N PRO A 409 13.25 -18.56 -13.44
CA PRO A 409 12.80 -19.44 -12.37
C PRO A 409 11.35 -19.85 -12.60
N ASP A 410 10.89 -20.86 -11.88
CA ASP A 410 9.48 -21.25 -11.90
C ASP A 410 8.62 -20.07 -11.45
N LEU A 411 7.78 -19.57 -12.35
CA LEU A 411 6.89 -18.45 -12.06
C LEU A 411 5.58 -19.02 -11.52
N TYR A 412 5.42 -18.91 -10.21
CA TYR A 412 4.22 -19.36 -9.53
C TYR A 412 3.05 -18.40 -9.78
N SER A 413 1.86 -18.95 -9.95
CA SER A 413 0.62 -18.18 -10.12
C SER A 413 0.40 -17.14 -9.01
N TRP A 414 0.76 -17.44 -7.75
CA TRP A 414 0.65 -16.51 -6.62
C TRP A 414 1.49 -15.24 -6.80
N SER A 415 2.57 -15.30 -7.57
CA SER A 415 3.49 -14.17 -7.78
C SER A 415 2.97 -13.13 -8.80
N GLN A 416 1.89 -13.41 -9.54
CA GLN A 416 1.44 -12.54 -10.63
C GLN A 416 -0.08 -12.35 -10.66
N HIS A 417 -0.53 -11.11 -10.66
CA HIS A 417 -1.94 -10.75 -10.82
C HIS A 417 -2.11 -9.88 -12.07
N ALA A 418 -2.64 -10.46 -13.15
CA ALA A 418 -3.02 -9.67 -14.33
C ALA A 418 -4.28 -8.83 -14.05
N GLU A 419 -4.31 -7.59 -14.53
CA GLU A 419 -5.46 -6.69 -14.39
C GLU A 419 -6.75 -7.30 -14.94
N PHE A 420 -6.65 -8.08 -16.02
CA PHE A 420 -7.78 -8.71 -16.70
C PHE A 420 -7.57 -10.22 -16.79
N ALA A 421 -8.67 -10.97 -16.67
CA ALA A 421 -8.66 -12.40 -16.92
C ALA A 421 -8.48 -12.69 -18.42
N LYS A 422 -7.89 -13.84 -18.78
CA LYS A 422 -7.67 -14.24 -20.18
C LYS A 422 -8.99 -14.36 -20.96
N GLU A 423 -10.09 -14.68 -20.27
CA GLU A 423 -11.40 -14.92 -20.84
C GLU A 423 -12.19 -13.62 -21.12
N GLU A 424 -11.72 -12.47 -20.64
CA GLU A 424 -12.43 -11.20 -20.76
C GLU A 424 -12.26 -10.61 -22.18
N LYS A 425 -13.36 -10.63 -22.96
CA LYS A 425 -13.32 -10.30 -24.40
C LYS A 425 -13.18 -8.80 -24.71
N SER A 426 -13.55 -7.92 -23.78
CA SER A 426 -13.45 -6.46 -23.96
C SER A 426 -13.40 -5.75 -22.60
N PRO A 427 -12.25 -5.85 -21.89
CA PRO A 427 -12.12 -5.26 -20.58
C PRO A 427 -12.19 -3.73 -20.62
N ARG A 428 -12.89 -3.14 -19.65
CA ARG A 428 -12.89 -1.68 -19.47
C ARG A 428 -11.58 -1.26 -18.80
N SER A 429 -10.72 -0.62 -19.59
CA SER A 429 -9.48 0.00 -19.12
C SER A 429 -9.58 1.53 -19.08
N PHE A 430 -8.72 2.15 -18.29
CA PHE A 430 -8.56 3.60 -18.24
C PHE A 430 -7.13 3.97 -18.65
N ILE A 431 -7.00 5.07 -19.39
CA ILE A 431 -5.69 5.63 -19.74
C ILE A 431 -5.08 6.33 -18.53
N LEU A 432 -3.76 6.53 -18.55
CA LEU A 432 -3.02 7.08 -17.41
C LEU A 432 -3.57 8.44 -16.97
N ALA A 433 -3.89 9.32 -17.93
CA ALA A 433 -4.45 10.64 -17.64
C ALA A 433 -5.81 10.61 -16.90
N ARG A 434 -6.55 9.51 -17.00
CA ARG A 434 -7.84 9.28 -16.32
C ARG A 434 -7.69 8.47 -15.03
N THR A 435 -6.54 7.83 -14.80
CA THR A 435 -6.24 7.11 -13.55
C THR A 435 -5.48 8.04 -12.61
N LYS A 436 -6.18 8.59 -11.62
CA LYS A 436 -5.67 9.64 -10.73
C LYS A 436 -4.90 9.12 -9.52
N PHE A 437 -5.19 7.90 -9.11
CA PHE A 437 -4.44 7.16 -8.11
C PHE A 437 -4.51 5.67 -8.47
N ARG A 438 -3.45 4.93 -8.15
CA ARG A 438 -3.31 3.49 -8.39
C ARG A 438 -2.55 2.89 -7.23
N ALA A 439 -2.98 1.73 -6.78
CA ALA A 439 -2.27 0.94 -5.78
C ALA A 439 -2.66 -0.52 -5.92
N TYR A 440 -1.82 -1.40 -5.39
CA TYR A 440 -2.15 -2.80 -5.19
C TYR A 440 -2.05 -3.12 -3.71
N ASN A 441 -3.10 -3.73 -3.15
CA ASN A 441 -3.10 -4.23 -1.79
C ASN A 441 -2.75 -5.71 -1.82
N TYR A 442 -1.53 -6.06 -1.41
CA TYR A 442 -1.05 -7.44 -1.42
C TYR A 442 -1.89 -8.34 -0.52
N SER A 443 -2.16 -7.88 0.71
CA SER A 443 -2.98 -8.59 1.67
C SER A 443 -4.32 -9.00 1.07
N CYS A 444 -5.03 -8.11 0.40
CA CYS A 444 -6.34 -8.37 -0.19
C CYS A 444 -6.29 -8.93 -1.62
N THR A 445 -5.11 -9.23 -2.17
CA THR A 445 -4.89 -9.67 -3.56
C THR A 445 -5.68 -8.86 -4.59
N SER A 446 -5.69 -7.53 -4.41
CA SER A 446 -6.59 -6.62 -5.12
C SER A 446 -5.88 -5.35 -5.56
N PHE A 447 -6.14 -4.90 -6.80
CA PHE A 447 -5.76 -3.56 -7.22
C PHE A 447 -6.90 -2.58 -6.98
N LEU A 448 -6.56 -1.33 -6.70
CA LEU A 448 -7.49 -0.21 -6.59
C LEU A 448 -6.98 0.96 -7.42
N ASP A 449 -7.83 1.44 -8.32
CA ASP A 449 -7.62 2.68 -9.05
C ASP A 449 -8.69 3.70 -8.67
N LEU A 450 -8.30 4.96 -8.52
CA LEU A 450 -9.23 6.09 -8.53
C LEU A 450 -9.25 6.69 -9.94
N VAL A 451 -10.37 6.58 -10.64
CA VAL A 451 -10.48 6.92 -12.06
C VAL A 451 -11.52 7.99 -12.34
N GLU A 452 -11.27 8.82 -13.33
CA GLU A 452 -12.26 9.71 -13.95
C GLU A 452 -13.15 8.94 -14.92
N ASP A 453 -14.41 8.74 -14.54
CA ASP A 453 -15.43 8.04 -15.32
C ASP A 453 -16.39 9.04 -15.99
N ASP A 454 -16.26 9.16 -17.30
CA ASP A 454 -17.10 9.99 -18.19
C ASP A 454 -18.49 9.40 -18.42
N ARG A 455 -18.68 8.09 -18.21
CA ARG A 455 -19.96 7.39 -18.39
C ARG A 455 -20.81 7.36 -17.12
N CYS A 456 -20.35 7.98 -16.04
CA CYS A 456 -20.98 7.88 -14.73
C CYS A 456 -21.92 9.05 -14.42
N CYS A 457 -21.48 10.25 -14.75
CA CYS A 457 -22.21 11.49 -14.50
C CYS A 457 -22.48 12.14 -15.85
N ASP A 458 -23.69 11.97 -16.37
CA ASP A 458 -24.11 12.38 -17.73
C ASP A 458 -24.28 13.91 -17.90
N ASP A 459 -23.56 14.72 -17.12
CA ASP A 459 -23.63 16.18 -17.16
C ASP A 459 -22.38 16.74 -17.84
N PRO A 460 -22.46 17.14 -19.14
CA PRO A 460 -21.31 17.66 -19.87
C PRO A 460 -20.80 19.00 -19.34
N SER A 461 -21.56 19.70 -18.49
CA SER A 461 -21.12 20.92 -17.82
C SER A 461 -20.22 20.65 -16.61
N LYS A 462 -20.12 19.38 -16.18
CA LYS A 462 -19.33 18.96 -15.02
C LYS A 462 -18.12 18.14 -15.46
N PRO A 463 -17.04 18.14 -14.66
CA PRO A 463 -15.95 17.21 -14.86
C PRO A 463 -16.42 15.76 -14.70
N PRO A 464 -15.74 14.80 -15.35
CA PRO A 464 -15.99 13.37 -15.14
C PRO A 464 -15.93 12.99 -13.66
N CYS A 465 -16.78 12.05 -13.27
CA CYS A 465 -16.89 11.65 -11.88
C CYS A 465 -15.75 10.69 -11.50
N LEU A 466 -15.08 11.00 -10.40
CA LEU A 466 -14.17 10.11 -9.71
C LEU A 466 -14.94 8.89 -9.18
N ARG A 467 -14.39 7.71 -9.44
CA ARG A 467 -14.87 6.42 -8.95
C ARG A 467 -13.69 5.53 -8.61
N LEU A 468 -13.89 4.66 -7.64
CA LEU A 468 -13.03 3.52 -7.38
C LEU A 468 -13.28 2.44 -8.42
N ARG A 469 -12.20 1.83 -8.89
CA ARG A 469 -12.18 0.67 -9.74
C ARG A 469 -11.31 -0.38 -9.07
N VAL A 470 -11.90 -1.53 -8.74
CA VAL A 470 -11.19 -2.60 -8.03
C VAL A 470 -11.33 -3.89 -8.81
N GLY A 471 -10.21 -4.59 -9.00
CA GLY A 471 -10.18 -5.99 -9.42
C GLY A 471 -9.41 -6.82 -8.42
N SER A 472 -9.89 -8.02 -8.17
CA SER A 472 -9.33 -8.94 -7.19
C SER A 472 -9.24 -10.35 -7.74
N ARG A 473 -8.37 -11.16 -7.15
CA ARG A 473 -8.30 -12.59 -7.43
C ARG A 473 -8.34 -13.38 -6.13
N ARG A 474 -8.86 -14.61 -6.22
CA ARG A 474 -9.00 -15.53 -5.09
C ARG A 474 -8.48 -16.90 -5.46
N GLU A 475 -7.92 -17.61 -4.51
CA GLU A 475 -7.48 -18.99 -4.73
C GLU A 475 -8.70 -19.88 -4.98
N VAL A 476 -8.57 -20.79 -5.94
CA VAL A 476 -9.57 -21.79 -6.27
C VAL A 476 -9.15 -23.09 -5.63
N ASP A 477 -10.10 -23.76 -4.97
CA ASP A 477 -9.87 -25.09 -4.40
C ASP A 477 -9.40 -26.06 -5.51
N PRO A 478 -8.31 -26.81 -5.31
CA PRO A 478 -7.82 -27.80 -6.27
C PRO A 478 -8.88 -28.79 -6.80
N TYR A 479 -9.97 -29.04 -6.06
CA TYR A 479 -11.03 -29.99 -6.45
C TYR A 479 -11.99 -29.50 -7.55
N GLU A 480 -12.15 -28.19 -7.78
CA GLU A 480 -13.03 -27.67 -8.87
C GLU A 480 -12.52 -28.05 -10.27
N SER A 481 -11.23 -28.39 -10.39
CA SER A 481 -10.61 -28.80 -11.65
C SER A 481 -11.20 -30.09 -12.26
N SER A 482 -11.84 -30.93 -11.44
CA SER A 482 -12.29 -32.27 -11.86
C SER A 482 -13.69 -32.32 -12.48
N THR A 483 -14.54 -31.31 -12.28
CA THR A 483 -15.97 -31.41 -12.60
C THR A 483 -16.38 -30.86 -13.97
N ARG A 484 -15.45 -30.27 -14.75
CA ARG A 484 -15.75 -29.68 -16.07
C ARG A 484 -14.95 -30.23 -17.26
N ARG A 485 -14.42 -31.45 -17.19
CA ARG A 485 -13.78 -32.10 -18.35
C ARG A 485 -14.65 -33.20 -18.97
N LYS A 486 -15.73 -32.80 -19.65
CA LYS A 486 -16.36 -33.59 -20.71
C LYS A 486 -16.33 -32.81 -22.02
N GLY A 487 -15.18 -32.88 -22.68
CA GLY A 487 -14.96 -32.31 -24.00
C GLY A 487 -13.51 -32.52 -24.39
N LYS A 488 -13.26 -32.85 -25.67
CA LYS A 488 -11.90 -32.85 -26.23
C LYS A 488 -11.38 -31.42 -26.19
N GLU A 489 -10.66 -31.03 -25.14
CA GLU A 489 -9.88 -29.79 -25.14
C GLU A 489 -8.89 -29.87 -26.29
N ARG A 490 -8.96 -28.89 -27.20
CA ARG A 490 -7.82 -28.62 -28.08
C ARG A 490 -6.67 -28.22 -27.16
N ILE A 491 -5.54 -28.91 -27.29
CA ILE A 491 -4.28 -28.49 -26.69
C ILE A 491 -4.04 -27.07 -27.22
N ASN A 492 -4.20 -26.06 -26.36
CA ASN A 492 -3.67 -24.74 -26.64
C ASN A 492 -2.16 -24.86 -26.45
N GLU A 493 -1.42 -25.01 -27.55
CA GLU A 493 0.06 -25.05 -27.58
C GLU A 493 0.73 -23.74 -27.10
N TRP A 494 -0.04 -22.77 -26.58
CA TRP A 494 0.40 -21.38 -26.39
C TRP A 494 0.35 -20.91 -24.93
N GLU A 495 0.47 -21.81 -23.96
CA GLU A 495 0.91 -21.39 -22.63
C GLU A 495 2.44 -21.41 -22.59
N PRO A 496 3.10 -20.31 -22.21
CA PRO A 496 4.54 -20.33 -22.03
C PRO A 496 4.91 -21.44 -21.03
N ASP A 497 5.86 -22.30 -21.39
CA ASP A 497 6.27 -23.49 -20.62
C ASP A 497 6.81 -23.19 -19.21
N PHE A 498 6.93 -21.91 -18.81
CA PHE A 498 7.50 -21.45 -17.54
C PHE A 498 6.47 -21.12 -16.44
N VAL A 499 5.17 -21.22 -16.72
CA VAL A 499 4.13 -21.08 -15.68
C VAL A 499 3.79 -22.46 -15.15
N ASP A 500 4.03 -22.68 -13.86
CA ASP A 500 3.79 -23.97 -13.21
C ASP A 500 2.33 -24.44 -13.40
N LYS A 501 2.16 -25.53 -14.14
CA LYS A 501 0.86 -26.14 -14.48
C LYS A 501 0.24 -26.89 -13.29
N GLU A 502 1.02 -27.16 -12.24
CA GLU A 502 0.59 -27.79 -10.98
C GLU A 502 0.30 -26.76 -9.86
N SER A 503 0.45 -25.46 -10.16
CA SER A 503 0.25 -24.37 -9.19
C SER A 503 -1.21 -24.07 -8.82
N VAL A 504 -1.39 -23.42 -7.66
CA VAL A 504 -2.66 -22.90 -7.16
C VAL A 504 -3.36 -22.08 -8.24
N ARG A 505 -4.61 -22.41 -8.57
CA ARG A 505 -5.38 -21.64 -9.56
C ARG A 505 -6.02 -20.44 -8.89
N TYR A 506 -6.12 -19.34 -9.62
CA TYR A 506 -6.81 -18.14 -9.16
C TYR A 506 -8.05 -17.87 -9.99
N TYR A 507 -9.16 -17.57 -9.32
CA TYR A 507 -10.37 -17.03 -9.89
C TYR A 507 -10.28 -15.50 -9.84
N HIS A 508 -10.39 -14.86 -10.99
CA HIS A 508 -10.45 -13.41 -11.09
C HIS A 508 -11.89 -12.94 -10.88
N SER A 509 -12.11 -12.14 -9.84
CA SER A 509 -13.40 -11.51 -9.60
C SER A 509 -13.66 -10.45 -10.66
N PRO A 510 -14.92 -10.25 -11.08
CA PRO A 510 -15.27 -9.17 -12.00
C PRO A 510 -14.83 -7.81 -11.45
N ILE A 511 -14.22 -6.98 -12.29
CA ILE A 511 -13.81 -5.62 -11.90
C ILE A 511 -15.05 -4.82 -11.53
N ARG A 512 -15.05 -4.25 -10.32
CA ARG A 512 -16.15 -3.47 -9.76
C ARG A 512 -15.83 -1.97 -9.80
N MET A 513 -16.87 -1.18 -10.02
CA MET A 513 -16.81 0.28 -10.01
C MET A 513 -17.70 0.81 -8.89
N TRP A 514 -17.16 1.66 -8.02
CA TRP A 514 -17.88 2.24 -6.89
C TRP A 514 -17.59 3.75 -6.75
N PRO A 515 -18.56 4.59 -6.40
CA PRO A 515 -19.98 4.29 -6.23
C PRO A 515 -20.64 3.84 -7.53
N PRO A 516 -21.83 3.22 -7.49
CA PRO A 516 -22.67 3.05 -8.68
C PRO A 516 -23.05 4.40 -9.30
N PRO A 517 -23.47 4.48 -10.58
CA PRO A 517 -23.74 5.75 -11.27
C PRO A 517 -24.71 6.67 -10.51
N ALA A 518 -24.44 7.98 -10.50
CA ALA A 518 -25.19 8.98 -9.72
C ALA A 518 -26.71 8.98 -9.98
N SER A 519 -27.13 8.52 -11.17
CA SER A 519 -28.53 8.39 -11.58
C SER A 519 -29.26 7.20 -10.94
N GLN A 520 -28.54 6.26 -10.31
CA GLN A 520 -29.12 5.00 -9.85
C GLN A 520 -30.05 5.16 -8.64
N CYS A 521 -29.64 5.94 -7.63
CA CYS A 521 -30.45 6.20 -6.44
C CYS A 521 -29.94 7.42 -5.65
N PRO A 522 -30.74 7.99 -4.72
CA PRO A 522 -30.33 9.16 -3.93
C PRO A 522 -29.01 8.99 -3.17
N CYS A 523 -28.74 7.79 -2.65
CA CYS A 523 -27.48 7.52 -1.94
C CYS A 523 -26.28 7.47 -2.85
N SER A 524 -26.43 6.98 -4.08
CA SER A 524 -25.35 7.04 -5.07
C SER A 524 -25.04 8.50 -5.42
N LYS A 525 -26.07 9.33 -5.64
CA LYS A 525 -25.87 10.78 -5.84
C LYS A 525 -25.11 11.42 -4.67
N ARG A 526 -25.52 11.14 -3.43
CA ARG A 526 -24.84 11.62 -2.22
C ARG A 526 -23.38 11.13 -2.13
N LEU A 527 -23.14 9.86 -2.43
CA LEU A 527 -21.79 9.31 -2.49
C LEU A 527 -20.93 10.04 -3.53
N HIS A 528 -21.50 10.36 -4.68
CA HIS A 528 -20.82 11.17 -5.69
C HIS A 528 -20.50 12.58 -5.18
N ASP A 529 -21.41 13.23 -4.46
CA ASP A 529 -21.17 14.54 -3.86
C ASP A 529 -20.03 14.51 -2.81
N ILE A 530 -19.85 13.39 -2.10
CA ILE A 530 -18.77 13.19 -1.11
C ILE A 530 -17.42 12.89 -1.77
N ILE A 531 -17.40 12.03 -2.79
CA ILE A 531 -16.17 11.56 -3.48
C ILE A 531 -15.70 12.55 -4.53
N ASN A 532 -16.60 13.40 -5.03
CA ASN A 532 -16.34 14.48 -5.97
C ASN A 532 -16.69 15.84 -5.34
N PRO A 533 -16.08 16.18 -4.18
CA PRO A 533 -16.39 17.41 -3.49
C PRO A 533 -16.10 18.63 -4.37
N PRO A 534 -16.84 19.74 -4.18
CA PRO A 534 -16.52 21.00 -4.84
C PRO A 534 -15.11 21.45 -4.42
N LEU A 535 -14.35 21.97 -5.39
CA LEU A 535 -13.01 22.46 -5.11
C LEU A 535 -13.08 23.81 -4.40
N PRO A 536 -12.20 24.07 -3.41
CA PRO A 536 -12.16 25.35 -2.69
C PRO A 536 -11.84 26.55 -3.60
N SER A 537 -11.03 26.31 -4.63
CA SER A 537 -10.56 27.31 -5.58
C SER A 537 -10.22 26.67 -6.93
N GLY A 538 -10.23 27.45 -8.01
CA GLY A 538 -9.76 27.04 -9.34
C GLY A 538 -10.80 26.31 -10.22
N SER A 539 -10.37 25.92 -11.42
CA SER A 539 -11.22 25.22 -12.39
C SER A 539 -11.57 23.81 -11.91
N SER A 540 -12.85 23.43 -12.04
CA SER A 540 -13.31 22.07 -11.71
C SER A 540 -12.87 21.01 -12.73
N HIS A 541 -12.47 21.41 -13.95
CA HIS A 541 -12.15 20.48 -15.04
C HIS A 541 -10.72 19.94 -15.02
N ALA A 542 -9.79 20.71 -14.47
CA ALA A 542 -8.44 20.25 -14.22
C ALA A 542 -8.35 19.90 -12.73
N ARG A 543 -8.06 18.64 -12.40
CA ARG A 543 -7.94 18.16 -11.02
C ARG A 543 -6.61 17.46 -10.83
N SER A 544 -5.93 17.79 -9.75
CA SER A 544 -4.80 17.01 -9.24
C SER A 544 -5.29 16.19 -8.04
N VAL A 545 -4.87 14.94 -7.97
CA VAL A 545 -5.22 14.04 -6.87
C VAL A 545 -3.96 13.41 -6.33
N THR A 546 -3.84 13.42 -5.00
CA THR A 546 -2.83 12.68 -4.26
C THR A 546 -3.55 11.71 -3.34
N GLY A 547 -3.16 10.44 -3.35
CA GLY A 547 -3.83 9.40 -2.57
C GLY A 547 -2.83 8.51 -1.84
N VAL A 548 -3.30 7.88 -0.77
CA VAL A 548 -2.61 6.82 -0.04
C VAL A 548 -3.64 5.74 0.27
N LEU A 549 -3.29 4.49 -0.01
CA LEU A 549 -4.07 3.31 0.35
C LEU A 549 -3.29 2.52 1.38
N ASP A 550 -3.94 2.19 2.49
CA ASP A 550 -3.47 1.15 3.40
C ASP A 550 -4.46 -0.03 3.42
N GLU A 551 -4.37 -0.83 4.46
CA GLU A 551 -5.08 -2.09 4.61
C GLU A 551 -6.56 -1.91 4.90
N ARG A 552 -6.96 -0.70 5.29
CA ARG A 552 -8.28 -0.36 5.83
C ARG A 552 -8.95 0.81 5.12
N CYS A 553 -8.19 1.74 4.58
CA CYS A 553 -8.68 3.02 4.10
C CYS A 553 -7.94 3.50 2.86
N LEU A 554 -8.70 4.12 1.96
CA LEU A 554 -8.17 5.03 0.96
C LEU A 554 -8.37 6.46 1.46
N VAL A 555 -7.28 7.22 1.59
CA VAL A 555 -7.32 8.65 1.86
C VAL A 555 -6.76 9.37 0.65
N TYR A 556 -7.51 10.34 0.12
CA TYR A 556 -7.03 11.14 -1.00
C TYR A 556 -7.45 12.60 -0.88
N MET A 557 -6.63 13.47 -1.46
CA MET A 557 -6.87 14.90 -1.56
C MET A 557 -7.09 15.29 -3.01
N ILE A 558 -8.12 16.09 -3.27
CA ILE A 558 -8.35 16.68 -4.58
C ILE A 558 -8.04 18.17 -4.52
N LYS A 559 -7.22 18.62 -5.47
CA LYS A 559 -6.89 20.03 -5.71
C LYS A 559 -7.30 20.46 -7.11
N SER A 560 -7.46 21.76 -7.32
CA SER A 560 -7.48 22.31 -8.68
C SER A 560 -6.19 21.97 -9.41
N GLY A 561 -6.30 21.63 -10.68
CA GLY A 561 -5.17 21.36 -11.56
C GLY A 561 -4.35 22.63 -11.81
N ARG A 562 -3.07 22.41 -12.15
CA ARG A 562 -2.09 23.47 -12.32
C ARG A 562 -2.57 24.52 -13.32
N SER A 563 -2.57 25.79 -12.90
CA SER A 563 -2.59 26.92 -13.83
C SER A 563 -1.14 27.21 -14.21
N TYR A 564 -0.85 27.58 -15.46
CA TYR A 564 0.49 28.02 -15.84
C TYR A 564 0.84 29.34 -15.12
N GLY A 565 1.44 29.26 -13.93
CA GLY A 565 1.96 30.39 -13.14
C GLY A 565 1.61 30.35 -11.64
N SER A 566 2.61 30.64 -10.79
CA SER A 566 2.65 30.61 -9.30
C SER A 566 2.84 29.23 -8.66
N SER A 567 3.68 29.16 -7.61
CA SER A 567 3.94 27.96 -6.81
C SER A 567 2.65 27.45 -6.15
N ASP A 568 2.28 26.20 -6.44
CA ASP A 568 1.04 25.52 -6.01
C ASP A 568 1.01 25.16 -4.51
N ASP A 569 2.09 25.43 -3.75
CA ASP A 569 2.24 24.94 -2.37
C ASP A 569 1.11 25.43 -1.44
N ASN A 570 0.53 26.59 -1.74
CA ASN A 570 -0.53 27.19 -0.93
C ASN A 570 -1.96 26.88 -1.40
N THR A 571 -2.15 26.02 -2.40
CA THR A 571 -3.50 25.66 -2.86
C THR A 571 -4.17 24.69 -1.88
N LEU A 572 -5.35 25.08 -1.39
CA LEU A 572 -6.17 24.23 -0.52
C LEU A 572 -6.82 23.10 -1.35
N GLY A 573 -6.62 21.87 -0.89
CA GLY A 573 -7.32 20.68 -1.37
C GLY A 573 -8.38 20.20 -0.39
N THR A 574 -9.34 19.42 -0.88
CA THR A 574 -10.32 18.72 -0.04
C THR A 574 -9.92 17.26 0.13
N ILE A 575 -9.92 16.78 1.38
CA ILE A 575 -9.52 15.43 1.76
C ILE A 575 -10.76 14.55 1.93
N VAL A 576 -10.75 13.41 1.26
CA VAL A 576 -11.80 12.39 1.33
C VAL A 576 -11.21 11.09 1.87
N VAL A 577 -11.96 10.45 2.75
CA VAL A 577 -11.65 9.12 3.31
C VAL A 577 -12.69 8.14 2.80
N VAL A 578 -12.25 6.98 2.33
CA VAL A 578 -13.09 5.80 2.05
C VAL A 578 -12.60 4.68 2.95
N ASP A 579 -13.47 4.24 3.87
CA ASP A 579 -13.15 3.24 4.89
C ASP A 579 -13.77 1.89 4.54
N PHE A 580 -12.93 0.87 4.47
CA PHE A 580 -13.31 -0.52 4.20
C PHE A 580 -13.50 -1.32 5.49
N THR A 581 -13.36 -0.72 6.67
CA THR A 581 -13.61 -1.39 7.95
C THR A 581 -15.03 -1.17 8.45
N ARG A 582 -15.60 -2.19 9.07
CA ARG A 582 -16.87 -2.05 9.78
C ARG A 582 -16.59 -1.39 11.14
N PRO A 583 -17.35 -0.36 11.55
CA PRO A 583 -17.24 0.19 12.90
C PRO A 583 -17.44 -0.91 13.95
N LEU A 584 -16.45 -1.08 14.82
CA LEU A 584 -16.57 -1.97 15.97
C LEU A 584 -17.62 -1.36 16.90
N THR A 585 -18.80 -1.97 16.95
CA THR A 585 -19.83 -1.56 17.91
C THR A 585 -19.31 -1.82 19.32
N ALA A 586 -18.95 -0.75 20.03
CA ALA A 586 -18.73 -0.83 21.46
C ALA A 586 -20.05 -1.28 22.12
N SER A 587 -19.97 -2.36 22.90
CA SER A 587 -21.03 -2.99 23.72
C SER A 587 -21.93 -4.04 23.04
N ALA A 588 -21.52 -5.30 23.14
CA ALA A 588 -22.43 -6.44 23.33
C ALA A 588 -21.86 -7.57 24.21
N SER A 589 -20.71 -7.38 24.88
CA SER A 589 -19.99 -8.47 25.56
C SER A 589 -19.78 -8.34 27.07
N LEU A 590 -20.45 -7.40 27.77
CA LEU A 590 -20.28 -7.25 29.23
C LEU A 590 -21.58 -7.15 30.05
N ALA A 591 -22.73 -7.56 29.51
CA ALA A 591 -23.99 -7.59 30.27
C ALA A 591 -24.63 -8.97 30.26
N SER A 592 -23.95 -9.96 30.86
CA SER A 592 -24.58 -11.20 31.29
C SER A 592 -24.02 -11.69 32.62
N ALA A 593 -24.26 -10.92 33.68
CA ALA A 593 -24.39 -11.41 35.05
C ALA A 593 -24.98 -10.29 35.95
N SER A 594 -26.19 -10.52 36.49
CA SER A 594 -26.82 -9.91 37.69
C SER A 594 -26.36 -8.48 38.08
N THR A 595 -27.21 -7.45 38.10
CA THR A 595 -28.32 -7.29 39.06
C THR A 595 -29.23 -6.12 38.63
N SER A 596 -30.44 -6.11 39.18
CA SER A 596 -31.61 -5.28 38.91
C SER A 596 -31.47 -3.74 38.95
N THR A 597 -32.23 -3.11 38.05
CA THR A 597 -32.90 -1.79 38.14
C THR A 597 -32.09 -0.54 38.50
N SER A 598 -31.92 0.34 37.51
CA SER A 598 -32.30 1.76 37.64
C SER A 598 -32.30 2.42 36.26
N MET A 599 -33.47 2.92 35.84
CA MET A 599 -33.65 3.76 34.67
C MET A 599 -32.90 5.09 34.87
N ALA A 600 -31.79 5.28 34.16
CA ALA A 600 -31.24 6.60 33.89
C ALA A 600 -31.46 6.89 32.41
N ARG A 601 -32.47 7.71 32.14
CA ARG A 601 -32.72 8.31 30.82
C ARG A 601 -31.48 9.12 30.41
N CYS A 602 -30.65 8.55 29.55
CA CYS A 602 -29.90 9.38 28.62
C CYS A 602 -30.87 9.74 27.51
N ASP A 603 -31.36 10.98 27.55
CA ASP A 603 -32.17 11.57 26.50
C ASP A 603 -31.45 11.43 25.18
N SER A 604 -31.92 10.46 24.40
CA SER A 604 -31.65 10.34 22.99
C SER A 604 -32.24 11.58 22.33
N LYS A 605 -31.38 12.56 22.05
CA LYS A 605 -31.59 13.44 20.91
C LYS A 605 -31.60 12.54 19.67
N MET A 606 -32.78 12.01 19.33
CA MET A 606 -33.13 11.64 17.96
C MET A 606 -33.15 12.91 17.11
N GLY A 607 -31.97 13.48 16.87
CA GLY A 607 -31.76 14.41 15.78
C GLY A 607 -31.70 13.60 14.50
N ASN A 608 -32.48 14.00 13.49
CA ASN A 608 -32.30 13.63 12.09
C ASN A 608 -30.90 14.08 11.61
N GLY A 609 -29.85 13.41 12.07
CA GLY A 609 -28.45 13.76 11.84
C GLY A 609 -27.97 13.37 10.45
N PHE A 610 -28.58 13.93 9.41
CA PHE A 610 -28.06 13.81 8.05
C PHE A 610 -26.85 14.74 7.91
N SER A 611 -25.64 14.17 7.93
CA SER A 611 -24.45 14.90 7.52
C SER A 611 -24.26 14.79 6.00
N PRO A 612 -24.33 15.89 5.24
CA PRO A 612 -24.14 15.85 3.78
C PRO A 612 -22.71 15.46 3.37
N SER A 613 -21.75 15.58 4.29
CA SER A 613 -20.32 15.31 4.05
C SER A 613 -19.87 13.91 4.45
N SER A 614 -20.76 13.05 4.94
CA SER A 614 -20.44 11.65 5.28
C SER A 614 -21.51 10.70 4.80
N TRP A 615 -21.14 9.43 4.63
CA TRP A 615 -22.02 8.32 4.31
C TRP A 615 -21.51 7.07 5.03
N GLU A 616 -22.44 6.27 5.53
CA GLU A 616 -22.14 5.02 6.21
C GLU A 616 -23.06 3.92 5.71
N TRP A 617 -22.49 2.74 5.51
CA TRP A 617 -23.21 1.55 5.12
C TRP A 617 -24.11 1.08 6.25
N THR A 618 -25.31 0.64 5.88
CA THR A 618 -26.28 0.10 6.82
C THR A 618 -26.93 -1.15 6.22
N PRO A 619 -27.28 -2.17 7.03
CA PRO A 619 -27.97 -3.36 6.53
C PRO A 619 -29.22 -2.99 5.72
N GLY A 620 -29.41 -3.65 4.58
CA GLY A 620 -30.52 -3.41 3.66
C GLY A 620 -30.39 -2.17 2.78
N LEU A 621 -29.23 -1.49 2.78
CA LEU A 621 -29.02 -0.30 1.94
C LEU A 621 -29.24 -0.56 0.46
N GLU A 622 -28.80 -1.71 -0.06
CA GLU A 622 -29.02 -2.07 -1.46
C GLU A 622 -30.51 -2.11 -1.82
N LYS A 623 -31.32 -2.78 -0.99
CA LYS A 623 -32.79 -2.81 -1.14
C LYS A 623 -33.40 -1.40 -1.09
N ARG A 624 -32.91 -0.55 -0.17
CA ARG A 624 -33.36 0.85 -0.08
C ARG A 624 -32.95 1.67 -1.31
N CYS A 625 -31.75 1.45 -1.85
CA CYS A 625 -31.26 2.12 -3.05
C CYS A 625 -32.10 1.71 -4.27
N GLN A 626 -32.39 0.41 -4.44
CA GLN A 626 -33.30 -0.09 -5.47
C GLN A 626 -34.72 0.48 -5.33
N ALA A 627 -35.19 0.65 -4.10
CA ALA A 627 -36.49 1.27 -3.82
C ALA A 627 -36.49 2.81 -3.87
N GLY A 628 -35.34 3.46 -4.08
CA GLY A 628 -35.20 4.92 -4.03
C GLY A 628 -35.49 5.56 -2.67
N THR A 629 -35.57 4.77 -1.59
CA THR A 629 -35.92 5.21 -0.22
C THR A 629 -34.70 5.44 0.66
N CYS A 630 -33.52 5.19 0.12
CA CYS A 630 -32.28 5.38 0.83
C CYS A 630 -31.99 6.89 0.99
N ARG A 631 -31.29 7.26 2.07
CA ARG A 631 -31.02 8.65 2.43
C ARG A 631 -29.54 8.88 2.66
#